data_AF-A0A7J3TT75-F1
#
_entry.id   AF-A0A7J3TT75-F1
#
_cell.length_a   1.000
_cell.length_b   1.000
_cell.length_c   1.000
_cell.angle_alpha   90.00
_cell.angle_beta   90.00
_cell.angle_gamma   90.00
#
_symmetry.space_group_name_H-M   'P 1'
#
loop_
_entity.id
_entity.type
_entity.pdbx_description
1 polymer ?
#
loop_
_entity_poly.entity_id
_entity_poly.type
_entity_poly.pdbx_seq_one_letter_code
_entity_poly.pdbx_strand_id
1 'polypeptide(L)' 'FKARTLHPTHYGRFCPIETPEGTSIGLRKNLSMLARVSTIPKKNDQEIIEILEKSGLKVIK' A
#
# COMPACT_ATOMS: atom_id res chain seq x y z
N PHE A 1 -9.25 9.60 17.16
CA PHE A 1 -7.90 9.09 17.51
C PHE A 1 -7.37 7.98 16.60
N LYS A 2 -8.19 7.01 16.16
CA LYS A 2 -7.73 5.86 15.33
C LYS A 2 -6.89 6.23 14.09
N ALA A 3 -7.25 7.30 13.38
CA ALA A 3 -6.52 7.73 12.18
C ALA A 3 -5.11 8.29 12.45
N ARG A 4 -4.81 8.72 13.68
CA ARG A 4 -3.51 9.33 14.04
C ARG A 4 -2.49 8.30 14.53
N THR A 5 -2.97 7.18 15.06
CA THR A 5 -2.12 6.11 15.63
C THR A 5 -1.25 5.46 14.55
N LEU A 6 -0.05 5.02 14.93
CA LEU A 6 0.78 4.17 14.08
C LEU A 6 0.16 2.77 14.00
N HIS A 7 -0.32 2.37 12.83
CA HIS A 7 -0.84 1.03 12.60
C HIS A 7 0.28 0.09 12.11
N PRO A 8 0.30 -1.19 12.50
CA PRO A 8 1.34 -2.15 12.06
C PRO A 8 1.50 -2.25 10.54
N THR A 9 0.43 -2.04 9.76
CA THR A 9 0.50 -2.03 8.28
C THR A 9 1.31 -0.87 7.69
N HIS A 10 1.70 0.12 8.51
CA HIS A 10 2.58 1.21 8.09
C HIS A 10 4.06 0.80 8.04
N TYR A 11 4.42 -0.34 8.61
CA TYR A 11 5.79 -0.82 8.67
C TYR A 11 6.40 -0.88 7.26
N GLY A 12 7.54 -0.18 7.08
CA GLY A 12 8.24 -0.07 5.80
C GLY A 12 7.56 0.81 4.74
N ARG A 13 6.35 1.34 4.98
CA ARG A 13 5.64 2.27 4.08
C ARG A 13 5.83 3.72 4.52
N PHE A 14 5.62 4.00 5.81
CA PHE A 14 5.76 5.33 6.40
C PHE A 14 6.86 5.34 7.47
N CYS A 15 7.61 6.44 7.54
CA CYS A 15 8.56 6.69 8.61
C CYS A 15 7.79 6.81 9.95
N PRO A 16 8.10 5.99 10.97
CA PRO A 16 7.35 6.00 12.22
C PRO A 16 7.68 7.20 13.11
N ILE A 17 8.83 7.86 12.88
CA ILE A 17 9.33 8.95 13.73
C ILE A 17 9.04 10.34 13.14
N GLU A 18 9.02 10.47 11.82
CA GLU A 18 8.90 11.77 11.15
C GLU A 18 7.43 12.16 10.95
N THR A 19 6.86 12.83 11.96
CA THR A 19 5.53 13.45 11.92
C THR A 19 5.56 14.76 12.70
N PRO A 20 4.93 15.85 12.23
CA PRO A 20 4.89 17.11 12.98
C PRO A 20 4.09 16.95 14.28
N GLU A 21 4.49 17.67 15.31
CA GLU A 21 3.77 17.70 16.59
C GLU A 21 2.50 18.57 16.51
N GLY A 22 1.68 18.50 17.57
CA GLY A 22 0.45 19.29 17.69
C GLY A 22 -0.73 18.72 16.88
N THR A 23 -1.59 19.60 16.37
CA THR A 23 -2.87 19.19 15.76
C THR A 23 -2.70 18.32 14.51
N SER A 24 -1.56 18.35 13.84
CA SER A 24 -1.25 17.55 12.65
C SER A 24 -0.56 16.21 12.97
N ILE A 25 -0.28 15.91 14.25
CA ILE A 25 0.41 14.68 14.64
C ILE A 25 -0.34 13.43 14.19
N GLY A 26 0.40 12.55 13.52
CA GLY A 26 -0.11 11.30 12.97
C GLY A 26 -0.95 11.47 11.69
N LEU A 27 -1.31 12.69 11.30
CA LEU A 27 -2.04 12.97 10.04
C LEU A 27 -1.07 13.24 8.90
N ARG A 28 -0.05 14.06 9.14
CA ARG A 28 1.04 14.25 8.18
C ARG A 28 2.11 13.20 8.43
N LYS A 29 2.43 12.42 7.40
CA LYS A 29 3.40 11.31 7.47
C LYS A 29 4.36 11.42 6.30
N ASN A 30 5.57 10.91 6.50
CA ASN A 30 6.60 10.83 5.48
C ASN A 30 6.82 9.38 5.06
N LEU A 31 7.18 9.16 3.80
CA LEU A 31 7.47 7.81 3.28
C LEU A 31 8.77 7.26 3.88
N SER A 32 8.84 5.94 4.06
CA SER A 32 10.12 5.29 4.37
C SER A 32 11.09 5.37 3.18
N MET A 33 12.40 5.28 3.44
CA MET A 33 13.43 5.43 2.40
C MET A 33 13.25 4.50 1.18
N LEU A 34 12.73 3.29 1.41
CA LEU A 34 12.51 2.27 0.37
C LEU A 34 11.05 2.17 -0.09
N ALA A 35 10.16 2.99 0.47
CA ALA A 35 8.75 2.95 0.08
C ALA A 35 8.56 3.52 -1.33
N ARG A 36 7.71 2.87 -2.12
CA ARG A 36 7.39 3.30 -3.48
C ARG A 36 5.89 3.30 -3.72
N VAL A 37 5.42 4.31 -4.42
CA VAL A 37 4.01 4.41 -4.85
C VAL A 37 3.83 3.63 -6.15
N SER A 38 2.78 2.81 -6.21
CA SER A 38 2.41 2.09 -7.43
C SER A 38 2.03 3.08 -8.53
N THR A 39 2.59 2.87 -9.72
CA THR A 39 2.25 3.63 -10.93
C THR A 39 1.36 2.78 -11.83
N ILE A 40 1.17 3.22 -13.08
CA ILE A 40 0.43 2.50 -14.13
C ILE A 40 0.95 1.05 -14.21
N PRO A 41 0.06 0.05 -14.15
CA PRO A 41 0.45 -1.35 -14.20
C PRO A 41 1.02 -1.71 -15.58
N LYS A 42 1.97 -2.65 -15.60
CA LYS A 42 2.59 -3.13 -16.85
C LYS A 42 1.71 -4.09 -17.66
N LYS A 43 0.72 -4.70 -17.01
CA LYS A 43 -0.21 -5.66 -17.59
C LYS A 43 -1.63 -5.24 -17.23
N ASN A 44 -2.54 -5.45 -18.16
CA ASN A 44 -3.96 -5.22 -17.93
C ASN A 44 -4.59 -6.41 -17.17
N ASP A 45 -5.73 -6.15 -16.54
CA ASP A 45 -6.43 -7.14 -15.72
C ASP A 45 -6.80 -8.41 -16.53
N GLN A 46 -7.16 -8.25 -17.80
CA GLN A 46 -7.48 -9.36 -18.71
C GLN A 46 -6.32 -10.34 -18.86
N GLU A 47 -5.09 -9.83 -19.03
CA GLU A 47 -3.89 -10.65 -19.19
C GLU A 47 -3.55 -11.40 -17.89
N ILE A 48 -3.82 -10.77 -16.74
CA ILE A 48 -3.59 -11.40 -15.44
C ILE A 48 -4.57 -12.56 -15.25
N ILE A 49 -5.85 -12.38 -15.60
CA ILE A 49 -6.86 -13.43 -15.53
C ILE A 49 -6.47 -14.63 -16.42
N GLU A 50 -6.04 -14.39 -17.66
CA GLU A 50 -5.57 -15.47 -18.54
C GLU A 50 -4.38 -16.25 -17.96
N ILE A 51 -3.43 -15.58 -17.29
CA ILE A 51 -2.30 -16.23 -16.62
C ILE A 51 -2.77 -17.08 -15.45
N LEU A 52 -3.74 -16.59 -14.68
CA LEU A 52 -4.30 -17.30 -13.54
C LEU A 52 -5.07 -18.56 -14.00
N GLU A 53 -5.86 -18.45 -15.07
CA GLU A 53 -6.55 -19.60 -15.68
C GLU A 53 -5.57 -20.65 -16.20
N LYS A 54 -4.51 -20.22 -16.89
CA LYS A 54 -3.42 -21.11 -17.33
C LYS A 54 -2.69 -21.78 -16.16
N SER A 55 -2.67 -21.14 -14.98
CA SER A 55 -2.09 -21.68 -13.74
C SER A 55 -3.03 -22.64 -13.01
N GLY A 56 -4.20 -22.97 -13.59
CA GLY A 56 -5.14 -23.95 -13.06
C GLY A 56 -6.19 -23.37 -12.11
N LEU A 57 -6.29 -22.04 -12.00
CA LEU A 57 -7.34 -21.39 -11.24
C LEU A 57 -8.62 -21.33 -12.06
N LYS A 58 -9.73 -21.82 -11.48
CA LYS A 58 -11.05 -21.68 -12.09
C LYS A 58 -11.69 -20.39 -11.62
N VAL A 59 -12.10 -19.55 -12.56
CA VAL A 59 -12.91 -18.38 -12.24
C VAL A 59 -14.29 -18.87 -11.80
N ILE A 60 -14.60 -18.69 -10.51
CA ILE A 60 -15.94 -18.94 -9.97
C ILE A 60 -16.74 -17.66 -10.23
N LYS A 61 -17.80 -17.79 -11.04
CA LYS A 61 -18.77 -16.73 -11.30
C LYS A 61 -19.70 -16.54 -10.11
#